data_AF-A0A3A4R834-F1
#
_entry.id   AF-A0A3A4R834-F1
#
_cell.length_a   1.000
_cell.length_b   1.000
_cell.length_c   1.000
_cell.angle_alpha   90.00
_cell.angle_beta   90.00
_cell.angle_gamma   90.00
#
_symmetry.space_group_name_H-M   'P 1'
#
loop_
_entity.id
_entity.type
_entity.pdbx_description
1 polymer ?
#
loop_
_entity_poly.entity_id
_entity_poly.type
_entity_poly.pdbx_seq_one_letter_code
_entity_poly.pdbx_strand_id
1 'polypeptide(L)'
;MLSFLPGLVRGVLSTLMYFINTVLVPIQLVPLAFLKLIVPVNAWRKLCNRTINGVVTNWVYLNNLNLRLMHKVRWDISGIEDLKPNEWYLVIANHQSWVDILILQNIFHRKIPFLKFFMKKQLIWVPIIGLTCWALDFPFMRRYSETHLQKRPHLRGKDIEITRKACEKF
;
A
#
# COMPACT_ATOMS: atom_id res chain seq x y z
N MET A 1 9.88 14.28 17.80
CA MET A 1 9.96 14.48 19.27
C MET A 1 11.11 13.68 19.90
N LEU A 2 11.35 12.43 19.48
CA LEU A 2 12.43 11.57 19.97
C LEU A 2 13.74 11.73 19.19
N SER A 3 13.94 12.88 18.54
CA SER A 3 15.12 13.12 17.69
C SER A 3 16.42 13.30 18.49
N PHE A 4 16.34 13.36 19.82
CA PHE A 4 17.49 13.41 20.72
C PHE A 4 18.13 12.04 20.96
N LEU A 5 17.44 10.94 20.63
CA LEU A 5 17.98 9.59 20.75
C LEU A 5 19.10 9.34 19.74
N PRO A 6 20.10 8.50 20.06
CA PRO A 6 21.12 8.07 19.10
C PRO A 6 20.50 7.46 17.84
N GLY A 7 21.13 7.71 16.68
CA GLY A 7 20.59 7.35 15.37
C GLY A 7 20.20 5.87 15.24
N LEU A 8 21.03 4.96 15.77
CA LEU A 8 20.79 3.51 15.74
C LEU A 8 19.57 3.12 16.58
N VAL A 9 19.51 3.58 17.84
CA VAL A 9 18.40 3.28 18.76
C VAL A 9 17.07 3.75 18.17
N ARG A 10 17.07 4.96 17.62
CA ARG A 10 15.91 5.53 16.94
C ARG A 10 15.49 4.72 15.71
N GLY A 11 16.45 4.29 14.89
CA GLY A 11 16.21 3.46 13.72
C GLY A 11 15.59 2.11 14.08
N VAL A 12 16.12 1.44 15.11
CA VAL A 12 15.60 0.17 15.63
C VAL A 12 14.18 0.34 16.17
N LEU A 13 13.95 1.34 17.02
CA LEU A 13 12.64 1.59 17.60
C LEU A 13 11.59 1.93 16.52
N SER A 14 11.94 2.81 15.58
CA SER A 14 11.09 3.18 14.45
C SER A 14 10.73 1.95 13.60
N THR A 15 11.73 1.13 13.27
CA THR A 15 11.52 -0.09 12.47
C THR A 15 10.64 -1.10 13.20
N LEU A 16 10.86 -1.28 14.51
CA LEU A 16 10.04 -2.17 15.33
C LEU A 16 8.58 -1.70 15.39
N MET A 17 8.35 -0.39 15.54
CA MET A 17 7.01 0.18 15.51
C MET A 17 6.31 -0.02 14.16
N TYR A 18 7.02 0.19 13.04
CA TYR A 18 6.49 -0.12 11.71
C TYR A 18 6.16 -1.61 11.56
N PHE A 19 7.05 -2.48 12.02
CA PHE A 19 6.88 -3.93 11.95
C PHE A 19 5.66 -4.38 12.75
N ILE A 20 5.56 -4.00 14.03
CA ILE A 20 4.43 -4.36 14.90
C ILE A 20 3.12 -3.85 14.28
N ASN A 21 3.06 -2.58 13.89
CA ASN A 21 1.85 -2.02 13.27
C ASN A 21 1.45 -2.78 12.00
N THR A 22 2.42 -3.17 11.17
CA THR A 22 2.18 -3.90 9.92
C THR A 22 1.77 -5.35 10.14
N VAL A 23 2.25 -6.01 11.19
CA VAL A 23 1.86 -7.39 11.55
C VAL A 23 0.45 -7.43 12.16
N LEU A 24 0.06 -6.40 12.92
CA LEU A 24 -1.25 -6.36 13.57
C LEU A 24 -2.39 -6.12 12.58
N VAL A 25 -2.20 -5.29 11.56
CA VAL A 25 -3.21 -4.96 10.54
C VAL A 25 -3.90 -6.16 9.88
N PRO A 26 -3.16 -7.18 9.39
CA PRO A 26 -3.72 -8.39 8.83
C PRO A 26 -4.66 -9.14 9.77
N ILE A 27 -4.40 -9.10 11.09
CA ILE A 27 -5.25 -9.75 12.09
C ILE A 27 -6.66 -9.16 12.06
N GLN A 28 -6.81 -7.87 11.73
CA GLN A 28 -8.13 -7.25 11.53
C GLN A 28 -8.63 -7.38 10.08
N LEU A 29 -7.77 -7.17 9.09
CA LEU A 29 -8.19 -7.14 7.67
C LEU A 29 -8.61 -8.49 7.13
N VAL A 30 -7.89 -9.56 7.48
CA VAL A 30 -8.12 -10.89 6.90
C VAL A 30 -9.49 -11.44 7.29
N PRO A 31 -9.89 -11.43 8.58
CA PRO A 31 -11.25 -11.83 8.95
C PRO A 31 -12.32 -10.99 8.25
N LEU A 32 -12.14 -9.65 8.15
CA LEU A 32 -13.08 -8.78 7.46
C LEU A 32 -13.22 -9.10 5.97
N ALA A 33 -12.12 -9.46 5.30
CA ALA A 33 -12.14 -9.87 3.90
C ALA A 33 -12.86 -11.21 3.70
N PHE A 34 -12.64 -12.18 4.60
CA PHE A 34 -13.40 -13.45 4.58
C PHE A 34 -14.88 -13.23 4.85
N LEU A 35 -15.23 -12.42 5.85
CA LEU A 35 -16.61 -12.05 6.16
C LEU A 35 -17.31 -11.36 4.98
N LYS A 36 -16.60 -10.47 4.27
CA LYS A 36 -17.09 -9.83 3.04
C LYS A 36 -17.39 -10.86 1.93
N LEU A 37 -16.62 -11.95 1.86
CA LEU A 37 -16.77 -12.99 0.84
C LEU A 37 -17.97 -13.91 1.12
N ILE A 38 -18.20 -14.27 2.38
CA ILE A 38 -19.23 -15.23 2.80
C ILE A 38 -20.65 -14.69 2.55
N VAL A 39 -20.87 -13.40 2.75
CA VAL A 39 -22.22 -12.81 2.68
C VAL A 39 -22.39 -12.00 1.39
N PRO A 40 -23.20 -12.47 0.42
CA PRO A 40 -23.38 -11.82 -0.89
C PRO A 40 -24.38 -10.65 -0.84
N VAL A 41 -24.45 -9.90 0.27
CA VAL A 41 -25.39 -8.78 0.45
C VAL A 41 -24.66 -7.46 0.21
N ASN A 42 -25.21 -6.60 -0.65
CA ASN A 42 -24.57 -5.33 -1.02
C ASN A 42 -24.33 -4.39 0.17
N ALA A 43 -25.30 -4.29 1.10
CA ALA A 43 -25.16 -3.49 2.32
C ALA A 43 -24.01 -4.01 3.20
N TRP A 44 -23.90 -5.34 3.35
CA TRP A 44 -22.81 -5.98 4.09
C TRP A 44 -21.46 -5.71 3.46
N ARG A 45 -21.33 -5.90 2.14
CA ARG A 45 -20.09 -5.62 1.41
C ARG A 45 -19.67 -4.15 1.54
N LYS A 46 -20.61 -3.21 1.49
CA LYS A 46 -20.35 -1.78 1.74
C LYS A 46 -19.84 -1.53 3.17
N LEU A 47 -20.46 -2.15 4.17
CA LEU A 47 -20.01 -2.06 5.56
C LEU A 47 -18.58 -2.62 5.72
N CYS A 48 -18.32 -3.83 5.23
CA CYS A 48 -16.98 -4.42 5.27
C CYS A 48 -15.94 -3.54 4.57
N ASN A 49 -16.25 -3.01 3.38
CA ASN A 49 -15.36 -2.10 2.66
C ASN A 49 -15.08 -0.82 3.47
N ARG A 50 -16.10 -0.24 4.11
CA ARG A 50 -15.92 0.94 4.99
C ARG A 50 -15.02 0.62 6.18
N THR A 51 -15.20 -0.54 6.82
CA THR A 51 -14.37 -0.97 7.94
C THR A 51 -12.93 -1.27 7.51
N ILE A 52 -12.74 -1.98 6.40
CA ILE A 52 -11.43 -2.25 5.79
C ILE A 52 -10.70 -0.94 5.49
N ASN A 53 -11.39 0.02 4.86
CA ASN A 53 -10.84 1.35 4.59
C ASN A 53 -10.46 2.09 5.89
N GLY A 54 -11.25 1.96 6.95
CA GLY A 54 -10.94 2.48 8.28
C GLY A 54 -9.65 1.87 8.86
N VAL A 55 -9.50 0.55 8.79
CA VAL A 55 -8.31 -0.17 9.27
C VAL A 55 -7.05 0.29 8.54
N VAL A 56 -7.06 0.33 7.19
CA VAL A 56 -5.87 0.79 6.44
C VAL A 56 -5.58 2.28 6.65
N THR A 57 -6.62 3.11 6.80
CA THR A 57 -6.44 4.54 7.11
C THR A 57 -5.80 4.74 8.48
N ASN A 58 -6.16 3.89 9.46
CA ASN A 58 -5.56 3.90 10.79
C ASN A 58 -4.12 3.38 10.79
N TRP A 59 -3.83 2.33 10.00
CA TRP A 59 -2.46 1.85 9.81
C TRP A 59 -1.54 2.95 9.27
N VAL A 60 -1.96 3.67 8.22
CA VAL A 60 -1.22 4.82 7.68
C VAL A 60 -1.07 5.91 8.75
N TYR A 61 -2.12 6.21 9.51
CA TYR A 61 -2.06 7.19 10.60
C TYR A 61 -0.99 6.84 11.64
N LEU A 62 -0.91 5.57 12.08
CA LEU A 62 0.08 5.11 13.04
C LEU A 62 1.51 5.14 12.47
N ASN A 63 1.68 4.81 11.19
CA ASN A 63 2.97 4.97 10.49
C ASN A 63 3.38 6.44 10.42
N ASN A 64 2.44 7.34 10.11
CA ASN A 64 2.68 8.79 10.08
C ASN A 64 3.01 9.34 11.46
N LEU A 65 2.39 8.81 12.51
CA LEU A 65 2.74 9.16 13.88
C LEU A 65 4.17 8.73 14.22
N ASN A 66 4.55 7.49 13.88
CA ASN A 66 5.92 7.00 14.06
C ASN A 66 6.93 7.91 13.34
N LEU A 67 6.68 8.24 12.06
CA LEU A 67 7.53 9.13 11.27
C LEU A 67 7.73 10.49 11.95
N ARG A 68 6.64 11.13 12.43
CA ARG A 68 6.68 12.42 13.13
C ARG A 68 7.36 12.37 14.49
N LEU A 69 7.19 11.25 15.21
CA LEU A 69 7.81 11.06 16.53
C LEU A 69 9.32 10.87 16.40
N MET A 70 9.77 10.03 15.48
CA MET A 70 11.16 9.65 15.31
C MET A 70 11.94 10.68 14.50
N HIS A 71 11.37 11.20 13.41
CA HIS A 71 12.10 12.02 12.45
C HIS A 71 11.55 13.45 12.40
N LYS A 72 12.47 14.42 12.28
CA LYS A 72 12.14 15.81 11.98
C LYS A 72 12.33 16.02 10.48
N VAL A 73 11.34 15.62 9.69
CA VAL A 73 11.37 15.79 8.23
C VAL A 73 10.81 17.17 7.89
N ARG A 74 11.56 17.97 7.13
CA ARG A 74 11.04 19.17 6.49
C ARG A 74 10.52 18.77 5.12
N TRP A 75 9.22 18.88 4.95
CA TRP A 75 8.56 18.59 3.68
C TRP A 75 8.55 19.85 2.81
N ASP A 76 8.91 19.68 1.55
CA ASP A 76 8.72 20.67 0.49
C ASP A 76 7.80 20.04 -0.55
N ILE A 77 6.52 20.41 -0.51
CA ILE A 77 5.45 19.78 -1.29
C ILE A 77 4.56 20.89 -1.84
N SER A 78 4.18 20.79 -3.11
CA SER A 78 3.27 21.71 -3.78
C SER A 78 2.27 20.94 -4.65
N GLY A 79 1.12 21.56 -4.96
CA GLY A 79 0.14 21.02 -5.90
C GLY A 79 -0.72 19.89 -5.33
N ILE A 80 -0.97 19.90 -4.02
CA ILE A 80 -1.77 18.88 -3.32
C ILE A 80 -3.01 19.45 -2.63
N GLU A 81 -3.31 20.72 -2.86
CA GLU A 81 -4.37 21.50 -2.19
C GLU A 81 -5.76 21.08 -2.66
N ASP A 82 -5.91 20.80 -3.97
CA ASP A 82 -7.19 20.50 -4.61
C ASP A 82 -7.52 19.00 -4.69
N LEU A 83 -6.68 18.14 -4.10
CA LEU A 83 -6.89 16.70 -4.07
C LEU A 83 -8.10 16.33 -3.21
N LYS A 84 -8.93 15.42 -3.71
CA LYS A 84 -10.18 14.99 -3.06
C LYS A 84 -10.16 13.50 -2.73
N PRO A 85 -10.55 13.10 -1.51
CA PRO A 85 -10.59 11.68 -1.12
C PRO A 85 -11.57 10.81 -1.92
N ASN A 86 -12.48 11.40 -2.70
CA ASN A 86 -13.56 10.72 -3.41
C ASN A 86 -13.35 10.72 -4.94
N GLU A 87 -12.16 11.05 -5.43
CA GLU A 87 -11.80 11.03 -6.85
C GLU A 87 -10.74 9.96 -7.14
N TRP A 88 -10.50 9.65 -8.42
CA TRP A 88 -9.53 8.64 -8.85
C TRP A 88 -8.22 9.29 -9.29
N TYR A 89 -7.09 8.76 -8.81
CA TYR A 89 -5.76 9.28 -9.11
C TYR A 89 -4.82 8.17 -9.55
N LEU A 90 -4.03 8.45 -10.59
CA LEU A 90 -2.84 7.67 -10.94
C LEU A 90 -1.61 8.41 -10.42
N VAL A 91 -0.99 7.88 -9.36
CA VAL A 91 0.24 8.45 -8.81
C VAL A 91 1.45 7.84 -9.49
N ILE A 92 2.27 8.68 -10.11
CA ILE A 92 3.52 8.31 -10.75
C ILE A 92 4.65 8.97 -9.98
N ALA A 93 5.62 8.17 -9.53
CA ALA A 93 6.78 8.64 -8.79
C ALA A 93 8.03 7.87 -9.24
N ASN A 94 9.20 8.50 -9.09
CA ASN A 94 10.46 7.76 -9.10
C ASN A 94 10.53 6.83 -7.88
N HIS A 95 11.41 5.82 -7.93
CA HIS A 95 11.62 4.90 -6.81
C HIS A 95 13.08 4.99 -6.35
N GLN A 96 13.29 5.40 -5.10
CA GLN A 96 14.60 5.55 -4.48
C GLN A 96 14.83 4.53 -3.37
N SER A 97 13.78 4.16 -2.64
CA SER A 97 13.91 3.30 -1.48
C SER A 97 12.60 2.60 -1.13
N TRP A 98 12.68 1.58 -0.27
CA TRP A 98 11.48 0.95 0.27
C TRP A 98 10.63 1.91 1.14
N VAL A 99 11.24 2.98 1.67
CA VAL A 99 10.57 3.99 2.52
C VAL A 99 9.59 4.85 1.71
N ASP A 100 9.72 4.86 0.38
CA ASP A 100 8.86 5.65 -0.53
C ASP A 100 7.37 5.35 -0.30
N ILE A 101 7.00 4.10 0.00
CA ILE A 101 5.62 3.71 0.32
C ILE A 101 5.11 4.48 1.54
N LEU A 102 5.91 4.55 2.60
CA LEU A 102 5.55 5.24 3.85
C LEU A 102 5.46 6.76 3.63
N ILE A 103 6.36 7.31 2.81
CA ILE A 103 6.37 8.73 2.46
C ILE A 103 5.14 9.10 1.64
N LEU A 104 4.85 8.35 0.57
CA LEU A 104 3.67 8.60 -0.27
C LEU A 104 2.39 8.49 0.56
N GLN A 105 2.28 7.45 1.38
CA GLN A 105 1.15 7.31 2.31
C GLN A 105 1.07 8.45 3.32
N ASN A 106 2.19 9.02 3.76
CA ASN A 106 2.21 10.20 4.62
C ASN A 106 1.69 11.44 3.92
N ILE A 107 2.25 11.76 2.77
CA ILE A 107 1.91 12.96 1.98
C ILE A 107 0.45 12.94 1.58
N PHE A 108 -0.05 11.79 1.13
CA PHE A 108 -1.38 11.63 0.56
C PHE A 108 -2.45 11.19 1.56
N HIS A 109 -2.10 11.03 2.84
CA HIS A 109 -3.03 10.56 3.87
C HIS A 109 -4.28 11.45 3.93
N ARG A 110 -5.45 10.84 3.71
CA ARG A 110 -6.76 11.52 3.70
C ARG A 110 -6.89 12.67 2.69
N LYS A 111 -5.99 12.79 1.70
CA LYS A 111 -6.09 13.73 0.58
C LYS A 111 -6.60 13.07 -0.69
N ILE A 112 -6.23 11.81 -0.90
CA ILE A 112 -6.70 10.95 -1.99
C ILE A 112 -7.19 9.62 -1.41
N PRO A 113 -7.89 8.77 -2.18
CA PRO A 113 -8.18 7.40 -1.76
C PRO A 113 -6.90 6.65 -1.38
N PHE A 114 -7.08 5.58 -0.60
CA PHE A 114 -5.96 4.75 -0.18
C PHE A 114 -5.13 4.25 -1.37
N LEU A 115 -3.83 4.53 -1.33
CA LEU A 115 -2.89 4.19 -2.40
C LEU A 115 -2.72 2.67 -2.54
N LYS A 116 -3.11 2.17 -3.71
CA LYS A 116 -2.83 0.80 -4.14
C LYS A 116 -1.62 0.81 -5.07
N PHE A 117 -0.61 0.06 -4.69
CA PHE A 117 0.65 -0.02 -5.44
C PHE A 117 0.61 -1.18 -6.42
N PHE A 118 1.27 -1.02 -7.57
CA PHE A 118 1.55 -2.13 -8.48
C PHE A 118 2.62 -3.04 -7.88
N MET A 119 2.20 -4.19 -7.38
CA MET A 119 3.06 -5.11 -6.64
C MET A 119 3.72 -6.12 -7.57
N LYS A 120 4.98 -6.44 -7.31
CA LYS A 120 5.66 -7.55 -7.99
C LYS A 120 4.94 -8.88 -7.66
N LYS A 121 4.62 -9.70 -8.66
CA LYS A 121 3.87 -10.96 -8.47
C LYS A 121 4.46 -11.88 -7.39
N GLN A 122 5.77 -11.91 -7.25
CA GLN A 122 6.47 -12.72 -6.25
C GLN A 122 6.06 -12.36 -4.81
N LEU A 123 5.62 -11.13 -4.55
CA LEU A 123 5.19 -10.68 -3.23
C LEU A 123 3.89 -11.34 -2.74
N ILE A 124 3.14 -11.99 -3.63
CA ILE A 124 1.95 -12.77 -3.22
C ILE A 124 2.32 -13.94 -2.29
N TRP A 125 3.55 -14.43 -2.36
CA TRP A 125 4.05 -15.55 -1.56
C TRP A 125 4.69 -15.12 -0.26
N VAL A 126 4.89 -13.82 -0.04
CA VAL A 126 5.43 -13.33 1.23
C VAL A 126 4.32 -13.43 2.28
N PRO A 127 4.54 -14.18 3.38
CA PRO A 127 3.56 -14.30 4.44
C PRO A 127 3.09 -12.93 4.91
N ILE A 128 1.82 -12.82 5.30
CA ILE A 128 1.19 -11.58 5.76
C ILE A 128 0.97 -10.54 4.65
N ILE A 129 2.04 -10.13 3.95
CA ILE A 129 1.99 -9.09 2.91
C ILE A 129 1.14 -9.55 1.73
N GLY A 130 1.38 -10.75 1.21
CA GLY A 130 0.64 -11.28 0.06
C GLY A 130 -0.87 -11.38 0.33
N LEU A 131 -1.24 -11.89 1.51
CA LEU A 131 -2.62 -12.03 1.94
C LEU A 131 -3.31 -10.68 2.14
N THR A 132 -2.61 -9.72 2.75
CA THR A 132 -3.14 -8.36 2.98
C THR A 132 -3.32 -7.61 1.66
N CYS A 133 -2.34 -7.70 0.75
CA CYS A 133 -2.41 -7.11 -0.58
C CYS A 133 -3.56 -7.72 -1.39
N TRP A 134 -3.78 -9.04 -1.30
CA TRP A 134 -4.93 -9.69 -1.92
C TRP A 134 -6.26 -9.19 -1.32
N ALA A 135 -6.37 -9.11 0.01
CA ALA A 135 -7.57 -8.63 0.70
C ALA A 135 -7.93 -7.17 0.36
N LEU A 136 -6.93 -6.36 0.00
CA LEU A 136 -7.08 -4.96 -0.40
C LEU A 136 -7.17 -4.76 -1.92
N ASP A 137 -7.27 -5.85 -2.70
CA ASP A 137 -7.32 -5.84 -4.16
C ASP A 137 -6.11 -5.15 -4.82
N PHE A 138 -4.89 -5.33 -4.31
CA PHE A 138 -3.69 -4.75 -4.95
C PHE A 138 -3.42 -5.40 -6.32
N PRO A 139 -3.06 -4.62 -7.35
CA PRO A 139 -2.69 -5.17 -8.65
C PRO A 139 -1.31 -5.83 -8.59
N PHE A 140 -1.23 -7.12 -8.94
CA PHE A 140 0.02 -7.87 -9.02
C PHE A 140 0.52 -8.00 -10.46
N MET A 141 1.75 -7.54 -10.69
CA MET A 141 2.36 -7.39 -11.99
C MET A 141 3.50 -8.39 -12.21
N ARG A 142 3.60 -8.90 -13.43
CA ARG A 142 4.79 -9.62 -13.92
C ARG A 142 5.57 -8.67 -14.80
N ARG A 143 6.87 -8.56 -14.56
CA ARG A 143 7.81 -7.94 -15.49
C ARG A 143 8.70 -9.03 -16.05
N TYR A 144 8.76 -9.15 -17.36
CA TYR A 144 9.65 -10.10 -18.05
C TYR A 144 10.96 -9.39 -18.37
N SER A 145 12.10 -10.05 -18.14
CA SER A 145 13.39 -9.53 -18.61
C SER A 145 13.49 -9.69 -20.12
N GLU A 146 14.30 -8.86 -20.78
CA GLU A 146 14.55 -8.97 -22.23
C GLU A 146 15.04 -10.37 -22.62
N THR A 147 15.98 -10.93 -21.85
CA THR A 147 16.49 -12.29 -22.03
C THR A 147 15.39 -13.36 -21.95
N HIS A 148 14.38 -13.16 -21.11
CA HIS A 148 13.23 -14.07 -21.01
C HIS A 148 12.29 -13.92 -22.20
N LEU A 149 12.07 -12.69 -22.68
CA LEU A 149 11.24 -12.40 -23.85
C LEU A 149 11.88 -12.88 -25.15
N GLN A 150 13.20 -12.87 -25.27
CA GLN A 150 13.91 -13.46 -26.42
C GLN A 150 13.68 -14.97 -26.50
N LYS A 151 13.72 -15.68 -25.35
CA LYS A 151 13.44 -17.11 -25.28
C LYS A 151 11.94 -17.44 -25.45
N ARG A 152 11.05 -16.49 -25.13
CA ARG A 152 9.59 -16.66 -25.21
C ARG A 152 8.91 -15.41 -25.82
N PRO A 153 9.01 -15.21 -27.15
CA PRO A 153 8.51 -14.01 -27.82
C PRO A 153 7.00 -13.79 -27.65
N HIS A 154 6.22 -14.87 -27.53
CA HIS A 154 4.77 -14.83 -27.31
C HIS A 154 4.34 -14.17 -25.99
N LEU A 155 5.28 -13.90 -25.06
CA LEU A 155 5.01 -13.20 -23.80
C LEU A 155 5.18 -11.68 -23.90
N ARG A 156 5.63 -11.15 -25.05
CA ARG A 156 5.76 -9.69 -25.25
C ARG A 156 4.39 -9.01 -25.15
N GLY A 157 4.32 -7.92 -24.39
CA GLY A 157 3.09 -7.15 -24.17
C GLY A 157 2.07 -7.78 -23.22
N LYS A 158 2.30 -9.01 -22.74
CA LYS A 158 1.40 -9.66 -21.77
C LYS A 158 1.38 -8.97 -20.41
N ASP A 159 2.49 -8.34 -20.02
CA ASP A 159 2.58 -7.51 -18.82
C ASP A 159 1.64 -6.32 -18.88
N ILE A 160 1.61 -5.58 -20.00
CA ILE A 160 0.71 -4.44 -20.23
C ILE A 160 -0.75 -4.88 -20.25
N GLU A 161 -1.07 -6.01 -20.89
CA GLU A 161 -2.42 -6.56 -20.91
C GLU A 161 -2.92 -6.88 -19.49
N ILE A 162 -2.06 -7.46 -18.65
CA ILE A 162 -2.36 -7.74 -17.24
C ILE A 162 -2.55 -6.42 -16.47
N THR A 163 -1.75 -5.39 -16.72
CA THR A 163 -1.90 -4.08 -16.07
C THR A 163 -3.29 -3.52 -16.37
N ARG A 164 -3.68 -3.52 -17.65
CA ARG A 164 -4.96 -2.96 -18.12
C ARG A 164 -6.14 -3.65 -17.45
N LYS A 165 -6.16 -4.99 -17.45
CA LYS A 165 -7.20 -5.79 -16.77
C LYS A 165 -7.26 -5.56 -15.27
N ALA A 166 -6.13 -5.27 -14.64
CA ALA A 166 -6.10 -4.95 -13.21
C ALA A 166 -6.69 -3.56 -12.93
N CYS A 167 -6.49 -2.61 -13.85
CA CYS A 167 -7.03 -1.24 -13.73
C CYS A 167 -8.55 -1.19 -13.96
N GLU A 168 -9.13 -2.08 -14.77
CA GLU A 168 -10.59 -2.16 -15.02
C GLU A 168 -11.44 -2.42 -13.75
N LYS A 169 -10.81 -2.78 -12.62
CA LYS A 169 -11.47 -2.99 -11.33
C LYS A 169 -11.66 -1.70 -10.52
N PHE A 170 -11.06 -0.60 -10.97
CA PHE A 170 -11.04 0.70 -10.32
C PHE A 170 -11.76 1.71 -11.21
#